data_AF-A0A660KRA3-F1
#
_entry.id   AF-A0A660KRA3-F1
#
_cell.length_a   1.000
_cell.length_b   1.000
_cell.length_c   1.000
_cell.angle_alpha   90.00
_cell.angle_beta   90.00
_cell.angle_gamma   90.00
#
_symmetry.space_group_name_H-M   'P 1'
#
loop_
_entity.id
_entity.type
_entity.pdbx_description
1 polymer ?
#
loop_
_entity_poly.entity_id
_entity_poly.type
_entity_poly.pdbx_seq_one_letter_code
_entity_poly.pdbx_strand_id
1 'polypeptide(L)'
;MLSRAITTYEVAFVIKLEEQASGWEVPVNVVLILPDGNKQERKENLVGKPRGKWIEIPIGEIVASPTRTGNIEFAIYEHSDDHWKKWLVIKGIAIRPKYQVRK
;
A
#
# COMPACT_ATOMS: atom_id res chain seq x y z
N MET A 1 11.50 -27.74 20.12
CA MET A 1 12.06 -26.55 19.46
C MET A 1 10.92 -25.90 18.69
N LEU A 2 10.32 -24.82 19.20
CA LEU A 2 9.26 -24.11 18.48
C LEU A 2 9.86 -23.55 17.18
N SER A 3 9.31 -23.93 16.03
CA SER A 3 9.67 -23.27 14.77
C SER A 3 9.35 -21.78 14.95
N ARG A 4 10.34 -20.92 14.70
CA ARG A 4 10.10 -19.48 14.65
C ARG A 4 9.18 -19.25 13.46
N ALA A 5 7.91 -18.96 13.71
CA ALA A 5 6.95 -18.70 12.65
C ALA A 5 7.44 -17.50 11.85
N ILE A 6 7.75 -17.74 10.58
CA ILE A 6 8.03 -16.71 9.58
C ILE A 6 6.77 -16.66 8.73
N THR A 7 6.11 -15.52 8.68
CA THR A 7 4.90 -15.33 7.89
C THR A 7 5.03 -14.09 7.05
N THR A 8 4.85 -14.24 5.74
CA THR A 8 4.74 -13.11 4.83
C THR A 8 3.33 -12.55 4.91
N TYR A 9 3.23 -11.24 5.04
CA TYR A 9 1.97 -10.51 4.93
C TYR A 9 2.05 -9.60 3.71
N GLU A 10 0.97 -9.51 2.96
CA GLU A 10 0.78 -8.43 2.00
C GLU A 10 0.17 -7.22 2.71
N VAL A 11 0.55 -6.04 2.25
CA VAL A 11 0.06 -4.75 2.76
C VAL A 11 -0.57 -3.99 1.60
N ALA A 12 -1.74 -3.39 1.83
CA ALA A 12 -2.46 -2.60 0.84
C ALA A 12 -3.15 -1.38 1.45
N PHE A 13 -3.17 -0.26 0.74
CA PHE A 13 -4.11 0.83 1.05
C PHE A 13 -5.53 0.43 0.66
N VAL A 14 -6.50 0.74 1.51
CA VAL A 14 -7.93 0.66 1.18
C VAL A 14 -8.44 2.06 0.92
N ILE A 15 -8.74 2.35 -0.34
CA ILE A 15 -9.12 3.70 -0.79
C ILE A 15 -10.42 3.68 -1.57
N LYS A 16 -11.02 4.86 -1.70
CA LYS A 16 -12.12 5.13 -2.61
C LYS A 16 -11.86 6.45 -3.32
N LEU A 17 -11.95 6.42 -4.65
CA LEU A 17 -12.08 7.63 -5.46
C LEU A 17 -13.57 7.96 -5.53
N GLU A 18 -13.97 9.15 -5.09
CA GLU A 18 -15.35 9.59 -5.25
C GLU A 18 -15.68 9.83 -6.73
N GLU A 19 -16.97 9.85 -7.07
CA GLU A 19 -17.43 10.05 -8.45
C GLU A 19 -16.87 11.32 -9.08
N GLN A 20 -16.70 12.37 -8.27
CA GLN A 20 -16.17 13.68 -8.66
C GLN A 20 -14.63 13.80 -8.58
N ALA A 21 -13.90 12.69 -8.41
CA ALA A 21 -12.44 12.68 -8.35
C ALA A 21 -11.77 13.27 -9.61
N SER A 22 -10.72 14.06 -9.41
CA SER A 22 -10.00 14.77 -10.49
C SER A 22 -8.51 14.93 -10.15
N GLY A 23 -7.67 15.10 -11.18
CA GLY A 23 -6.22 15.32 -11.00
C GLY A 23 -5.39 14.05 -10.87
N TRP A 24 -5.97 12.89 -11.19
CA TRP A 24 -5.38 11.56 -11.02
C TRP A 24 -4.62 11.05 -12.26
N GLU A 25 -4.49 11.89 -13.29
CA GLU A 25 -3.79 11.60 -14.55
C GLU A 25 -2.28 11.44 -14.32
N VAL A 26 -1.76 12.09 -13.27
CA VAL A 26 -0.39 11.91 -12.79
C VAL A 26 -0.37 10.79 -11.73
N PRO A 27 0.39 9.70 -11.95
CA PRO A 27 0.52 8.61 -10.98
C PRO A 27 1.08 9.09 -9.64
N VAL A 28 0.69 8.41 -8.56
CA VAL A 28 1.20 8.65 -7.21
C VAL A 28 2.27 7.62 -6.86
N ASN A 29 3.18 7.92 -5.95
CA ASN A 29 4.04 6.93 -5.33
C ASN A 29 3.32 6.29 -4.16
N VAL A 30 3.34 4.96 -4.10
CA VAL A 30 2.99 4.20 -2.90
C VAL A 30 4.26 3.59 -2.32
N VAL A 31 4.42 3.73 -1.01
CA VAL A 31 5.65 3.35 -0.30
C VAL A 31 5.32 2.52 0.93
N LEU A 32 6.13 1.49 1.15
CA LEU A 32 6.24 0.73 2.39
C LEU A 32 7.70 0.76 2.86
N ILE A 33 7.94 1.21 4.10
CA ILE A 33 9.24 1.20 4.74
C ILE A 33 9.23 0.12 5.82
N LEU A 34 10.21 -0.78 5.77
CA LEU A 34 10.39 -1.88 6.70
C LEU A 34 11.16 -1.44 7.95
N PRO A 35 11.14 -2.22 9.05
CA PRO A 35 11.82 -1.85 10.30
C PRO A 35 13.34 -1.66 10.17
N ASP A 36 13.96 -2.26 9.15
CA ASP A 36 15.38 -2.12 8.83
C ASP A 36 15.68 -0.92 7.91
N GLY A 37 14.67 -0.10 7.59
CA GLY A 37 14.77 1.04 6.69
C GLY A 37 14.63 0.69 5.20
N ASN A 38 14.47 -0.59 4.85
CA ASN A 38 14.29 -0.98 3.45
C ASN A 38 12.98 -0.40 2.89
N LYS A 39 13.10 0.33 1.78
CA LYS A 39 11.99 0.98 1.09
C LYS A 39 11.50 0.14 -0.09
N GLN A 40 10.21 -0.20 -0.09
CA GLN A 40 9.48 -0.73 -1.24
C GLN A 40 8.63 0.41 -1.80
N GLU A 41 8.97 0.89 -3.00
CA GLU A 41 8.29 2.01 -3.65
C GLU A 41 7.89 1.66 -5.07
N ARG A 42 6.68 2.06 -5.47
CA ARG A 42 6.29 2.04 -6.88
C ARG A 42 5.31 3.16 -7.21
N LYS A 43 5.23 3.48 -8.50
CA LYS A 43 4.19 4.35 -9.05
C LYS A 43 2.89 3.56 -9.21
N GLU A 44 1.79 4.11 -8.72
CA GLU A 44 0.43 3.61 -8.92
C GLU A 44 -0.35 4.60 -9.79
N ASN A 45 -0.87 4.10 -10.91
CA ASN A 45 -1.80 4.84 -11.75
C ASN A 45 -3.24 4.59 -11.26
N LEU A 46 -3.94 5.68 -10.94
CA LEU A 46 -5.32 5.64 -10.45
C LEU A 46 -6.36 5.98 -11.55
N VAL A 47 -5.91 6.33 -12.76
CA VAL A 47 -6.78 6.48 -13.93
C VAL A 47 -7.46 5.15 -14.26
N GLY A 48 -8.77 5.20 -14.51
CA GLY A 48 -9.57 4.03 -14.89
C GLY A 48 -9.88 3.06 -13.75
N LYS A 49 -9.36 3.30 -12.53
CA LYS A 49 -9.80 2.55 -11.34
C LYS A 49 -11.28 2.86 -11.04
N PRO A 50 -12.05 1.91 -10.47
CA PRO A 50 -13.45 2.13 -10.13
C PRO A 50 -13.66 3.34 -9.21
N ARG A 51 -14.63 4.19 -9.56
CA ARG A 51 -15.13 5.28 -8.71
C ARG A 51 -16.30 4.80 -7.86
N GLY A 52 -16.54 5.48 -6.75
CA GLY A 52 -17.65 5.17 -5.84
C GLY A 52 -17.48 3.87 -5.05
N LYS A 53 -16.40 3.11 -5.27
CA LYS A 53 -16.15 1.79 -4.69
C LYS A 53 -14.85 1.77 -3.88
N TRP A 54 -14.85 0.97 -2.82
CA TRP A 54 -13.62 0.65 -2.10
C TRP A 54 -12.77 -0.31 -2.93
N ILE A 55 -11.51 0.04 -3.11
CA ILE A 55 -10.51 -0.77 -3.80
C ILE A 55 -9.26 -0.93 -2.92
N GLU A 56 -8.54 -2.02 -3.12
CA GLU A 56 -7.23 -2.24 -2.52
C GLU A 56 -6.13 -1.85 -3.52
N ILE A 57 -5.18 -1.05 -3.04
CA ILE A 57 -3.93 -0.75 -3.73
C ILE A 57 -2.83 -1.46 -2.95
N PRO A 58 -2.31 -2.61 -3.43
CA PRO A 58 -1.17 -3.27 -2.79
C PRO A 58 -0.02 -2.27 -2.62
N ILE A 59 0.85 -2.37 -1.63
CA ILE A 59 2.02 -1.49 -1.50
C ILE A 59 3.32 -2.27 -1.39
N GLY A 60 3.26 -3.48 -0.83
CA GLY A 60 4.40 -4.36 -0.68
C GLY A 60 4.11 -5.49 0.28
N GLU A 61 5.18 -6.15 0.69
CA GLU A 61 5.11 -7.30 1.59
C GLU A 61 6.01 -7.08 2.80
N ILE A 62 5.57 -7.58 3.95
CA ILE A 62 6.37 -7.65 5.16
C ILE A 62 6.57 -9.12 5.54
N VAL A 63 7.74 -9.46 6.06
CA VAL A 63 7.98 -10.78 6.64
C VAL A 63 8.05 -10.60 8.14
N ALA A 64 7.00 -11.06 8.82
CA ALA A 64 6.94 -11.05 10.28
C ALA A 64 7.82 -12.20 10.82
N SER A 65 8.77 -11.85 11.69
CA SER A 65 9.56 -12.81 12.46
C SER A 65 9.91 -12.23 13.84
N PRO A 66 10.21 -13.07 14.84
CA PRO A 66 10.61 -12.60 16.17
C PRO A 66 11.86 -11.70 16.19
N THR A 67 12.65 -11.70 15.11
CA THR A 67 13.88 -10.91 15.00
C THR A 67 13.70 -9.65 14.15
N ARG A 68 12.54 -9.46 13.51
CA ARG A 68 12.21 -8.28 12.69
C ARG A 68 11.19 -7.43 13.43
N THR A 69 11.65 -6.81 14.50
CA THR A 69 10.85 -5.92 15.36
C THR A 69 11.06 -4.46 14.97
N GLY A 70 10.02 -3.64 15.14
CA GLY A 70 10.08 -2.20 14.92
C GLY A 70 8.88 -1.71 14.14
N ASN A 71 8.93 -0.44 13.73
CA ASN A 71 7.82 0.20 13.02
C ASN A 71 7.86 -0.16 11.54
N ILE A 72 6.67 -0.28 10.96
CA ILE A 72 6.46 -0.23 9.51
C ILE A 72 5.82 1.11 9.19
N GLU A 73 6.24 1.72 8.09
CA GLU A 73 5.67 2.99 7.64
C GLU A 73 5.10 2.82 6.25
N PHE A 74 4.02 3.54 5.96
CA PHE A 74 3.39 3.53 4.65
C PHE A 74 3.08 4.96 4.25
N ALA A 75 3.28 5.27 2.96
CA ALA A 75 3.03 6.58 2.43
C ALA A 75 2.39 6.50 1.04
N ILE A 76 1.59 7.52 0.72
CA ILE A 76 1.08 7.79 -0.62
C ILE A 76 1.32 9.27 -0.89
N TYR A 77 2.11 9.58 -1.92
CA TYR A 77 2.48 10.97 -2.21
C TYR A 77 2.79 11.20 -3.68
N GLU A 78 2.69 12.47 -4.07
CA GLU A 78 3.04 12.98 -5.39
C GLU A 78 3.35 14.47 -5.19
N HIS A 79 4.43 14.97 -5.79
CA HIS A 79 4.97 16.32 -5.53
C HIS A 79 4.93 17.23 -6.77
N SER A 80 4.11 16.92 -7.77
CA SER A 80 3.96 17.78 -8.93
C SER A 80 3.19 19.05 -8.57
N ASP A 81 3.78 20.19 -8.89
CA ASP A 81 3.31 21.51 -8.45
C ASP A 81 2.01 21.96 -9.15
N ASP A 82 1.61 21.29 -10.24
CA ASP A 82 0.51 21.74 -11.11
C ASP A 82 -0.72 20.83 -11.14
N HIS A 83 -0.76 19.71 -10.39
CA HIS A 83 -1.85 18.72 -10.49
C HIS A 83 -2.50 18.38 -9.15
N TRP A 84 -3.39 19.26 -8.69
CA TRP A 84 -4.20 19.02 -7.49
C TRP A 84 -5.08 17.77 -7.63
N LYS A 85 -4.77 16.77 -6.80
CA LYS A 85 -5.55 15.54 -6.65
C LYS A 85 -6.67 15.79 -5.65
N LYS A 86 -7.92 15.54 -6.07
CA LYS A 86 -9.12 15.78 -5.25
C LYS A 86 -9.95 14.50 -5.11
N TRP A 87 -10.65 14.43 -3.98
CA TRP A 87 -11.66 13.42 -3.67
C TRP A 87 -11.15 11.98 -3.57
N LEU A 88 -10.01 11.81 -2.88
CA LEU A 88 -9.57 10.52 -2.35
C LEU A 88 -10.06 10.37 -0.91
N VAL A 89 -10.66 9.23 -0.60
CA VAL A 89 -10.96 8.80 0.76
C VAL A 89 -10.08 7.62 1.10
N ILE A 90 -9.37 7.71 2.22
CA ILE A 90 -8.56 6.62 2.77
C ILE A 90 -9.31 5.99 3.92
N LYS A 91 -9.63 4.70 3.81
CA LYS A 91 -10.21 3.94 4.93
C LYS A 91 -9.14 3.46 5.90
N GLY A 92 -7.98 3.07 5.38
CA GLY A 92 -6.86 2.57 6.18
C GLY A 92 -5.97 1.62 5.39
N ILE A 93 -5.29 0.73 6.12
CA ILE A 93 -4.38 -0.28 5.59
C ILE A 93 -4.93 -1.67 5.86
N ALA A 94 -4.95 -2.52 4.84
CA ALA A 94 -5.17 -3.95 4.97
C ALA A 94 -3.82 -4.66 5.10
N ILE A 95 -3.69 -5.50 6.13
CA ILE A 95 -2.51 -6.35 6.38
C ILE A 95 -3.02 -7.77 6.54
N ARG A 96 -2.61 -8.68 5.67
CA ARG A 96 -3.11 -10.07 5.71
C ARG A 96 -2.02 -11.09 5.35
N PRO A 97 -2.08 -12.31 5.92
CA PRO A 97 -1.12 -13.35 5.59
C PRO A 97 -1.18 -13.69 4.09
N LYS A 98 -0.02 -13.74 3.45
CA LYS A 98 0.14 -14.22 2.10
C LYS A 98 0.42 -15.72 2.16
N TYR A 99 -0.60 -16.53 1.91
CA TYR A 99 -0.42 -17.98 1.84
C TYR A 99 0.45 -18.34 0.63
N GLN A 100 1.61 -18.96 0.89
CA GLN A 100 2.38 -19.59 -0.18
C GLN A 100 1.65 -20.87 -0.60
N VAL A 101 1.16 -20.92 -1.83
CA VAL A 101 0.80 -22.18 -2.47
C VAL A 101 2.12 -22.94 -2.67
N ARG A 102 2.30 -24.04 -1.94
CA ARG A 102 3.40 -24.97 -2.22
C ARG A 102 3.14 -25.55 -3.62
N LYS A 103 4.00 -25.22 -4.58
CA LYS A 103 4.11 -25.98 -5.83
C LYS A 103 4.85 -27.28 -5.56
#